data_AF-A0A7X3P4P3-F1
#
_entry.id   AF-A0A7X3P4P3-F1
#
_cell.length_a   1.000
_cell.length_b   1.000
_cell.length_c   1.000
_cell.angle_alpha   90.00
_cell.angle_beta   90.00
_cell.angle_gamma   90.00
#
_symmetry.space_group_name_H-M   'P 1'
#
loop_
_entity.id
_entity.type
_entity.pdbx_description
1 polymer ?
#
loop_
_entity_poly.entity_id
_entity_poly.type
_entity_poly.pdbx_seq_one_letter_code
_entity_poly.pdbx_strand_id
1 'polypeptide(L)'
;MVGMTDGFVEAIGNTPLIRLRRLSEATGCQILGKAEFMNPGGSVKDRAALGIVQQAEASGALVTGGTVVEGTAGNTGIGLAHICNAKGYRALIVIPETQSEEKISLLRTLGAEVRTVPAVPYR
;
A
#
# COMPACT_ATOMS: atom_id res chain seq x y z
N MET A 1 -23.08 -9.63 6.01
CA MET A 1 -23.03 -8.41 6.84
C MET A 1 -21.62 -7.89 6.79
N VAL A 2 -21.42 -6.60 6.49
CA VAL A 2 -20.13 -5.95 6.67
C VAL A 2 -20.02 -5.64 8.16
N GLY A 3 -19.09 -6.29 8.84
CA GLY A 3 -18.78 -6.00 10.24
C GLY A 3 -18.00 -4.69 10.38
N MET A 4 -17.94 -4.15 11.59
CA MET A 4 -17.03 -3.05 11.92
C MET A 4 -15.60 -3.59 12.01
N THR A 5 -14.63 -2.89 11.42
CA THR A 5 -13.18 -3.19 11.54
C THR A 5 -12.51 -2.18 12.46
N ASP A 6 -11.55 -2.61 13.27
CA ASP A 6 -10.82 -1.72 14.19
C ASP A 6 -9.65 -1.02 13.49
N GLY A 7 -9.97 0.11 12.85
CA GLY A 7 -8.99 0.99 12.20
C GLY A 7 -8.50 0.54 10.82
N PHE A 8 -7.49 1.26 10.31
CA PHE A 8 -7.00 1.11 8.94
C PHE A 8 -6.42 -0.29 8.67
N VAL A 9 -5.65 -0.82 9.62
CA VAL A 9 -4.91 -2.09 9.45
C VAL A 9 -5.86 -3.27 9.29
N GLU A 10 -6.91 -3.36 10.11
CA GLU A 10 -7.90 -4.46 10.02
C GLU A 10 -8.79 -4.36 8.77
N ALA A 11 -8.94 -3.16 8.20
CA ALA A 11 -9.68 -2.97 6.96
C ALA A 11 -8.91 -3.45 5.71
N ILE A 12 -7.63 -3.79 5.82
CA ILE A 12 -6.83 -4.31 4.70
C ILE A 12 -7.24 -5.75 4.41
N GLY A 13 -7.59 -6.01 3.14
CA GLY A 13 -7.92 -7.33 2.64
C GLY A 13 -9.42 -7.56 2.51
N ASN A 14 -9.82 -8.83 2.48
CA ASN A 14 -11.23 -9.25 2.28
C ASN A 14 -11.97 -8.56 1.12
N THR A 15 -11.23 -8.10 0.11
CA THR A 15 -11.77 -7.42 -1.07
C THR A 15 -12.68 -8.35 -1.88
N PRO A 16 -13.74 -7.84 -2.51
CA PRO A 16 -14.72 -8.69 -3.19
C PRO A 16 -14.17 -9.28 -4.50
N LEU A 17 -14.83 -10.34 -4.95
CA LEU A 17 -14.74 -10.82 -6.33
C LEU A 17 -15.86 -10.16 -7.14
N ILE A 18 -15.50 -9.47 -8.21
CA ILE A 18 -16.43 -8.84 -9.13
C ILE A 18 -16.52 -9.70 -10.39
N ARG A 19 -17.72 -10.17 -10.73
CA ARG A 19 -17.94 -10.93 -11.97
C ARG A 19 -17.84 -10.02 -13.19
N LEU A 20 -16.96 -10.38 -14.13
CA LEU A 20 -16.82 -9.67 -15.41
C LEU A 20 -17.82 -10.27 -16.41
N ARG A 21 -19.07 -9.79 -16.38
CA ARG A 21 -20.22 -10.39 -17.09
C ARG A 21 -19.96 -10.59 -18.59
N ARG A 22 -19.62 -9.52 -19.31
CA ARG A 22 -19.40 -9.56 -20.77
C ARG A 22 -18.29 -10.54 -21.17
N LEU A 23 -17.16 -10.55 -20.44
CA LEU A 23 -16.06 -11.49 -20.71
C LEU A 23 -16.46 -12.93 -20.39
N SER A 24 -17.22 -13.13 -19.32
CA SER A 24 -17.72 -14.45 -18.94
C SER A 24 -18.68 -15.00 -20.02
N GLU A 25 -19.59 -14.17 -20.52
CA GLU A 25 -20.52 -14.53 -21.60
C GLU A 25 -19.79 -14.83 -22.91
N ALA A 26 -18.81 -14.01 -23.29
CA ALA A 26 -18.05 -14.18 -24.53
C ALA A 26 -17.18 -15.44 -24.57
N THR A 27 -16.77 -15.96 -23.40
CA THR A 27 -15.86 -17.10 -23.29
C THR A 27 -16.53 -18.39 -22.83
N GLY A 28 -17.77 -18.33 -22.32
CA GLY A 28 -18.43 -19.45 -21.64
C GLY A 28 -17.84 -19.79 -20.27
N CYS A 29 -16.83 -19.06 -19.80
CA CYS A 29 -16.13 -19.27 -18.53
C CYS A 29 -16.61 -18.30 -17.45
N GLN A 30 -16.43 -18.64 -16.17
CA GLN A 30 -16.62 -17.69 -15.07
C GLN A 30 -15.34 -16.87 -14.85
N ILE A 31 -15.34 -15.61 -15.31
CA ILE A 31 -14.21 -14.69 -15.14
C ILE A 31 -14.52 -13.68 -14.02
N LEU A 32 -13.66 -13.65 -13.01
CA LEU A 32 -13.80 -12.80 -11.82
C LEU A 32 -12.57 -11.89 -11.67
N GLY A 33 -12.78 -10.62 -11.33
CA GLY A 33 -11.74 -9.71 -10.88
C GLY A 33 -11.70 -9.63 -9.36
N LYS A 34 -10.51 -9.80 -8.76
CA LYS A 34 -10.29 -9.54 -7.33
C LYS A 34 -10.07 -8.04 -7.13
N ALA A 35 -10.99 -7.37 -6.45
CA ALA A 35 -11.07 -5.91 -6.39
C ALA A 35 -10.08 -5.28 -5.40
N GLU A 36 -8.78 -5.46 -5.62
CA GLU A 36 -7.73 -4.97 -4.71
C GLU A 36 -7.63 -3.44 -4.61
N PHE A 37 -8.26 -2.70 -5.52
CA PHE A 37 -8.44 -1.25 -5.40
C PHE A 37 -9.38 -0.86 -4.24
N MET A 38 -10.11 -1.82 -3.66
CA MET A 38 -10.99 -1.61 -2.51
C MET A 38 -10.30 -1.80 -1.15
N ASN A 39 -8.99 -2.08 -1.11
CA ASN A 39 -8.23 -1.91 0.13
C ASN A 39 -8.24 -0.40 0.51
N PRO A 40 -8.13 -0.05 1.81
CA PRO A 40 -8.32 1.33 2.27
C PRO A 40 -7.26 2.33 1.76
N GLY A 41 -6.05 1.88 1.42
CA GLY A 41 -5.01 2.65 0.74
C GLY A 41 -5.11 2.62 -0.79
N GLY A 42 -6.17 1.99 -1.33
CA GLY A 42 -6.55 2.07 -2.74
C GLY A 42 -5.84 1.08 -3.67
N SER A 43 -5.07 0.11 -3.14
CA SER A 43 -4.41 -0.88 -4.00
C SER A 43 -4.04 -2.18 -3.30
N VAL A 44 -3.61 -3.17 -4.10
CA VAL A 44 -3.07 -4.45 -3.62
C VAL A 44 -1.84 -4.29 -2.72
N LYS A 45 -1.11 -3.16 -2.81
CA LYS A 45 0.15 -2.98 -2.09
C LYS A 45 -0.04 -2.78 -0.58
N ASP A 46 -1.25 -2.46 -0.13
CA ASP A 46 -1.58 -2.41 1.30
C ASP A 46 -1.29 -3.76 1.99
N ARG A 47 -1.54 -4.87 1.28
CA ARG A 47 -1.26 -6.22 1.81
C ARG A 47 0.24 -6.45 2.00
N ALA A 48 1.05 -6.06 1.02
CA ALA A 48 2.50 -6.23 1.08
C ALA A 48 3.09 -5.32 2.16
N ALA A 49 2.65 -4.06 2.22
CA ALA A 49 3.05 -3.11 3.25
C ALA A 49 2.72 -3.64 4.66
N LEU A 50 1.50 -4.19 4.84
CA LEU A 50 1.10 -4.79 6.11
C LEU A 50 1.99 -5.97 6.49
N GLY A 51 2.23 -6.90 5.56
CA GLY A 51 3.08 -8.06 5.81
C GLY A 51 4.52 -7.67 6.18
N ILE A 52 5.10 -6.67 5.50
CA ILE A 52 6.45 -6.17 5.81
C ILE A 52 6.50 -5.59 7.23
N VAL A 53 5.55 -4.73 7.59
CA VAL A 53 5.51 -4.10 8.92
C VAL A 53 5.30 -5.13 10.01
N GLN A 54 4.33 -6.03 9.86
CA GLN A 54 4.05 -7.09 10.85
C GLN A 54 5.26 -8.02 11.07
N GLN A 55 5.97 -8.36 10.00
CA GLN A 55 7.18 -9.18 10.13
C GLN A 55 8.31 -8.44 10.83
N ALA A 56 8.48 -7.14 10.57
CA ALA A 56 9.46 -6.31 11.25
C ALA A 56 9.13 -6.13 12.74
N GLU A 57 7.84 -6.00 13.09
CA GLU A 57 7.36 -5.99 14.48
C GLU A 57 7.65 -7.33 15.16
N ALA A 58 7.27 -8.45 14.54
CA ALA A 58 7.42 -9.79 15.10
C ALA A 58 8.87 -10.20 15.33
N SER A 59 9.79 -9.75 14.46
CA SER A 59 11.23 -10.00 14.59
C SER A 59 11.95 -9.05 15.56
N GLY A 60 11.28 -7.98 16.03
CA GLY A 60 11.89 -6.93 16.84
C GLY A 60 12.78 -5.96 16.05
N ALA A 61 12.82 -6.07 14.72
CA ALA A 61 13.57 -5.14 13.86
C ALA A 61 12.91 -3.75 13.81
N LEU A 62 11.59 -3.68 14.02
CA LEU A 62 10.84 -2.43 14.14
C LEU A 62 10.33 -2.27 15.57
N VAL A 63 10.84 -1.24 16.25
CA VAL A 63 10.45 -0.87 17.61
C VAL A 63 9.55 0.37 17.61
N THR A 64 8.85 0.63 18.71
CA THR A 64 7.97 1.80 18.88
C THR A 64 8.66 3.10 18.47
N GLY A 65 8.02 3.90 17.60
CA GLY A 65 8.58 5.15 17.07
C GLY A 65 9.69 4.96 16.00
N GLY A 66 9.96 3.70 15.60
CA GLY A 66 10.91 3.36 14.55
C GLY A 66 10.53 3.93 13.19
N THR A 67 11.48 3.85 12.25
CA THR A 67 11.30 4.35 10.88
C THR A 67 11.32 3.19 9.89
N VAL A 68 10.30 3.14 9.04
CA VAL A 68 10.28 2.27 7.86
C VAL A 68 10.80 3.06 6.67
N VAL A 69 11.84 2.54 6.01
CA VAL A 69 12.46 3.18 4.84
C VAL A 69 12.22 2.30 3.62
N GLU A 70 11.65 2.86 2.55
CA GLU A 70 11.34 2.11 1.32
C GLU A 70 11.66 2.93 0.07
N GLY A 71 12.36 2.30 -0.88
CA GLY A 71 12.58 2.85 -2.22
C GLY A 71 11.42 2.52 -3.15
N THR A 72 10.48 3.44 -3.34
CA THR A 72 9.29 3.18 -4.14
C THR A 72 8.70 4.43 -4.79
N ALA A 73 8.13 4.24 -5.98
CA ALA A 73 7.52 5.28 -6.81
C ALA A 73 5.98 5.20 -6.87
N GLY A 74 5.38 4.34 -6.05
CA GLY A 74 3.96 4.00 -6.20
C GLY A 74 3.30 3.50 -4.92
N ASN A 75 2.32 2.63 -5.11
CA ASN A 75 1.35 2.33 -4.07
C ASN A 75 1.91 1.66 -2.82
N THR A 76 3.10 1.05 -2.88
CA THR A 76 3.78 0.53 -1.68
C THR A 76 4.06 1.67 -0.69
N GLY A 77 4.50 2.83 -1.18
CA GLY A 77 4.76 3.98 -0.32
C GLY A 77 3.49 4.53 0.33
N ILE A 78 2.37 4.52 -0.41
CA ILE A 78 1.05 4.92 0.10
C ILE A 78 0.59 3.96 1.21
N GLY A 79 0.65 2.65 0.96
CA GLY A 79 0.29 1.64 1.96
C GLY A 79 1.17 1.73 3.21
N LEU A 80 2.48 1.88 3.06
CA LEU A 80 3.40 2.05 4.18
C LEU A 80 3.13 3.34 4.96
N ALA A 81 2.88 4.47 4.28
CA ALA A 81 2.57 5.73 4.93
C ALA A 81 1.32 5.61 5.83
N HIS A 82 0.24 5.02 5.32
CA HIS A 82 -0.97 4.80 6.10
C HIS A 82 -0.74 3.88 7.30
N ILE A 83 -0.07 2.74 7.10
CA ILE A 83 0.17 1.75 8.16
C ILE A 83 1.10 2.32 9.22
N CYS A 84 2.16 3.03 8.83
CA CYS A 84 3.07 3.68 9.76
C CYS A 84 2.32 4.72 10.60
N ASN A 85 1.50 5.56 9.98
CA ASN A 85 0.70 6.55 10.70
C ASN A 85 -0.31 5.88 11.67
N ALA A 86 -0.97 4.80 11.24
CA ALA A 86 -1.92 4.06 12.09
C ALA A 86 -1.24 3.34 13.28
N LYS A 87 0.04 2.97 13.17
CA LYS A 87 0.79 2.22 14.19
C LYS A 87 1.80 3.06 14.97
N GLY A 88 1.95 4.35 14.67
CA GLY A 88 2.88 5.24 15.37
C GLY A 88 4.35 5.10 14.92
N TYR A 89 4.58 4.72 13.67
CA TYR A 89 5.90 4.68 13.03
C TYR A 89 6.09 5.86 12.08
N ARG A 90 7.36 6.15 11.76
CA ARG A 90 7.73 7.10 10.71
C ARG A 90 7.90 6.35 9.39
N ALA A 91 7.41 6.93 8.30
CA ALA A 91 7.68 6.43 6.94
C ALA A 91 8.62 7.37 6.21
N LEU A 92 9.74 6.85 5.69
CA LEU A 92 10.61 7.54 4.76
C LEU A 92 10.52 6.86 3.40
N ILE A 93 9.99 7.57 2.41
CA ILE A 93 9.85 7.10 1.04
C ILE A 93 10.92 7.74 0.17
N VAL A 94 11.78 6.91 -0.40
CA VAL A 94 12.79 7.32 -1.38
C VAL A 94 12.21 7.10 -2.77
N ILE A 95 12.07 8.17 -3.55
CA ILE A 95 11.35 8.18 -4.83
C ILE A 95 12.18 8.84 -5.93
N PRO A 96 12.22 8.33 -7.17
CA PRO A 96 12.87 9.03 -8.27
C PRO A 96 12.23 10.40 -8.52
N GLU A 97 13.05 11.42 -8.76
CA GLU A 97 12.60 12.79 -9.06
C GLU A 97 11.80 12.91 -10.37
N THR A 98 11.84 11.87 -11.21
CA THR A 98 11.05 11.77 -12.45
C THR A 98 9.59 11.38 -12.22
N GLN A 99 9.18 11.09 -10.97
CA GLN A 99 7.79 10.82 -10.65
C GLN A 99 6.95 12.10 -10.60
N SER A 100 5.64 11.96 -10.84
CA SER A 100 4.74 13.09 -10.89
C SER A 100 4.64 13.81 -9.54
N GLU A 101 4.47 15.14 -9.58
CA GLU A 101 4.34 15.96 -8.39
C GLU A 101 3.13 15.56 -7.54
N GLU A 102 2.04 15.11 -8.17
CA GLU A 102 0.83 14.67 -7.47
C GLU A 102 1.11 13.47 -6.57
N LYS A 103 1.94 12.51 -7.03
CA LYS A 103 2.32 11.35 -6.21
C LYS A 103 3.20 11.74 -5.04
N ILE A 104 4.18 12.63 -5.28
CA ILE A 104 5.08 13.12 -4.24
C ILE A 104 4.27 13.91 -3.19
N SER A 105 3.37 14.76 -3.65
CA SER A 105 2.47 15.56 -2.80
C SER A 105 1.56 14.66 -1.96
N LEU A 106 0.94 13.65 -2.58
CA LEU A 106 0.10 12.67 -1.88
C LEU A 106 0.84 12.00 -0.72
N LEU A 107 2.06 11.48 -0.95
CA LEU A 107 2.85 10.83 0.09
C LEU A 107 3.16 11.77 1.27
N ARG A 108 3.49 13.03 0.98
CA ARG A 108 3.72 14.05 2.01
C ARG A 108 2.45 14.37 2.79
N THR A 109 1.31 14.50 2.11
CA THR A 109 0.00 14.71 2.74
C THR A 109 -0.39 13.54 3.65
N LEU A 110 0.00 12.32 3.30
CA LEU A 110 -0.20 11.13 4.12
C LEU A 110 0.76 11.03 5.33
N GLY A 111 1.65 12.01 5.51
CA GLY A 111 2.56 12.09 6.65
C GLY A 111 3.90 11.38 6.46
N ALA A 112 4.23 10.92 5.24
CA ALA A 112 5.55 10.36 4.96
C ALA A 112 6.60 11.46 4.76
N GLU A 113 7.82 11.22 5.26
CA GLU A 113 9.00 11.92 4.77
C GLU A 113 9.29 11.43 3.35
N VAL A 114 9.47 12.35 2.40
CA VAL A 114 9.72 11.99 1.00
C VAL A 114 11.06 12.55 0.55
N ARG A 115 11.96 11.65 0.15
CA ARG A 115 13.29 11.98 -0.37
C ARG A 115 13.36 11.66 -1.85
N THR A 116 13.47 12.70 -2.67
CA THR A 116 13.66 12.55 -4.11
C THR A 116 15.12 12.23 -4.44
N VAL A 117 15.35 11.36 -5.43
CA VAL A 117 16.69 10.99 -5.91
C VAL A 117 16.74 10.95 -7.45
N PRO A 118 17.91 11.14 -8.08
CA PRO A 118 18.06 10.93 -9.52
C PRO A 118 17.68 9.50 -9.93
N ALA A 119 17.04 9.36 -11.09
CA ALA A 119 16.71 8.05 -11.64
C ALA A 119 17.98 7.34 -12.16
N VAL A 120 18.23 6.11 -11.70
CA VAL A 120 19.35 5.28 -12.14
C VAL A 120 18.88 3.87 -12.51
N PRO A 121 19.52 3.19 -13.48
CA PRO A 121 19.20 1.79 -13.77
C PRO A 121 19.61 0.89 -12.61
N TYR A 122 18.85 -0.20 -12.40
CA TYR A 122 19.24 -1.27 -11.49
C TYR A 122 20.47 -2.00 -12.06
N ARG A 123 21.47 -2.30 -11.21
CA ARG A 123 22.70 -3.00 -11.59
C ARG A 123 22.68 -4.43 -11.05
#